data_AF-A0AAX2L5B1-F1
#
_entry.id   AF-A0AAX2L5B1-F1
#
_cell.length_a   1.000
_cell.length_b   1.000
_cell.length_c   1.000
_cell.angle_alpha   90.00
_cell.angle_beta   90.00
_cell.angle_gamma   90.00
#
_symmetry.space_group_name_H-M   'P 1'
#
loop_
_entity.id
_entity.type
_entity.pdbx_description
1 polymer ?
#
loop_
_entity_poly.entity_id
_entity_poly.type
_entity_poly.pdbx_seq_one_letter_code
_entity_poly.pdbx_strand_id
1 'polypeptide(L)' 'MKEQAEAYKKGENLLTYGLKEWYPQIRPLVGNFCQIEQDLIRYYLYFQTYYQENPQNDWQMLYPPAFYQQYFLKNMVE' A
#
# COMPACT_ATOMS: atom_id res chain seq x y z
N MET A 1 0.19 15.97 -10.52
CA MET A 1 -0.59 16.73 -11.54
C MET A 1 -1.35 15.84 -12.51
N LYS A 2 -0.77 14.79 -13.10
CA LYS A 2 -1.51 13.89 -14.03
C LYS A 2 -2.74 13.23 -13.38
N GLU A 3 -2.57 12.65 -12.20
CA GLU A 3 -3.68 11.98 -11.48
C GLU A 3 -4.83 12.93 -11.14
N GLN A 4 -4.50 14.13 -10.64
CA GLN A 4 -5.48 15.17 -10.38
C GLN A 4 -6.23 15.62 -11.65
N ALA A 5 -5.54 15.69 -12.80
CA ALA A 5 -6.19 16.04 -14.06
C ALA A 5 -7.19 14.96 -14.51
N GLU A 6 -6.88 13.68 -14.33
CA GLU A 6 -7.81 12.59 -14.61
C GLU A 6 -8.99 12.57 -13.63
N ALA A 7 -8.76 12.88 -12.35
CA ALA A 7 -9.83 13.04 -11.37
C ALA A 7 -10.80 14.16 -11.76
N TYR A 8 -10.28 15.32 -12.19
CA TYR A 8 -11.14 16.43 -12.62
C TYR A 8 -12.02 16.09 -13.82
N LYS A 9 -11.53 15.27 -14.78
CA LYS A 9 -12.37 14.79 -15.89
C LYS A 9 -13.57 13.97 -15.43
N LYS A 10 -13.49 13.36 -14.25
CA LYS A 10 -14.57 12.58 -13.62
C LYS A 10 -15.44 13.42 -12.68
N GLY A 11 -15.16 14.72 -12.55
CA GLY A 11 -15.82 15.59 -11.57
C GLY A 11 -15.29 15.43 -10.14
N GLU A 12 -14.16 14.75 -9.95
CA GLU A 12 -13.53 14.52 -8.65
C GLU A 12 -12.45 15.58 -8.38
N ASN A 13 -12.19 15.84 -7.09
CA ASN A 13 -11.07 16.67 -6.66
C ASN A 13 -10.30 15.95 -5.56
N LEU A 14 -9.12 15.40 -5.86
CA LEU A 14 -8.34 14.65 -4.87
C LEU A 14 -7.91 15.53 -3.68
N LEU A 15 -7.86 16.85 -3.84
CA LEU A 15 -7.50 17.79 -2.78
C LEU A 15 -8.61 17.95 -1.72
N THR A 16 -9.84 17.53 -2.02
CA THR A 16 -10.94 17.53 -1.03
C THR A 16 -11.07 16.20 -0.30
N TYR A 17 -10.25 15.20 -0.64
CA TYR A 17 -10.27 13.89 0.02
C TYR A 17 -9.70 14.00 1.44
N GLY A 18 -10.30 13.27 2.36
CA GLY A 18 -9.83 13.16 3.74
C GLY A 18 -8.73 12.11 3.88
N LEU A 19 -8.22 11.95 5.10
CA LEU A 19 -7.13 11.02 5.40
C LEU A 19 -7.46 9.55 5.14
N LYS A 20 -8.74 9.18 5.15
CA LYS A 20 -9.20 7.79 4.98
C LYS A 20 -9.12 7.34 3.54
N GLU A 21 -9.37 8.24 2.59
CA GLU A 21 -9.27 7.97 1.15
C GLU A 21 -7.83 7.69 0.70
N TRP A 22 -6.85 8.08 1.51
CA TRP A 22 -5.43 7.84 1.25
C TRP A 22 -4.89 6.56 1.90
N TYR A 23 -5.69 5.81 2.65
CA TYR A 23 -5.25 4.61 3.36
C TYR A 23 -4.85 3.46 2.39
N PRO A 24 -3.71 2.76 2.65
CA PRO A 24 -2.67 3.09 3.61
C PRO A 24 -1.90 4.35 3.19
N GLN A 25 -1.70 5.24 4.17
CA GLN A 25 -1.11 6.57 3.98
C GLN A 25 0.39 6.47 3.70
N ILE A 26 1.10 5.64 4.48
CA ILE A 26 2.53 5.38 4.27
C ILE A 26 2.64 4.12 3.43
N ARG A 27 3.34 4.20 2.30
CA ARG A 27 3.53 3.08 1.37
C ARG A 27 5.02 2.80 1.18
N PRO A 28 5.40 1.56 0.80
CA PRO A 28 6.77 1.24 0.47
C PRO A 28 7.29 2.13 -0.66
N LEU A 29 8.56 2.52 -0.58
CA LEU A 29 9.23 3.14 -1.70
C LEU A 29 9.36 2.12 -2.84
N VAL A 30 9.02 2.55 -4.05
CA VAL A 30 9.14 1.74 -5.27
C VAL A 30 10.19 2.37 -6.16
N GLY A 31 11.19 1.60 -6.55
CA GLY A 31 12.28 2.07 -7.39
C GLY A 31 13.48 1.14 -7.37
N ASN A 32 14.56 1.60 -7.98
CA ASN A 32 15.84 0.91 -7.99
C ASN A 32 16.67 1.36 -6.78
N PHE A 33 17.07 0.43 -5.93
CA PHE A 33 17.85 0.70 -4.73
C PHE A 33 19.28 0.19 -4.89
N CYS A 34 20.27 1.02 -4.58
CA CYS A 34 21.68 0.64 -4.71
C CYS A 34 22.10 -0.49 -3.74
N GLN A 35 21.31 -0.73 -2.68
CA GLN A 35 21.64 -1.67 -1.59
C GLN A 35 20.74 -2.91 -1.56
N ILE A 36 19.71 -2.98 -2.42
CA ILE A 36 18.74 -4.07 -2.41
C ILE A 36 18.78 -4.75 -3.77
N GLU A 37 19.29 -5.99 -3.77
CA GLU A 37 19.36 -6.84 -4.97
C GLU A 37 18.17 -7.82 -5.04
N GLN A 38 17.42 -7.96 -3.95
CA GLN A 38 16.27 -8.86 -3.88
C GLN A 38 15.08 -8.32 -4.66
N ASP A 39 14.30 -9.24 -5.24
CA ASP A 39 12.99 -8.91 -5.82
C ASP A 39 11.99 -8.53 -4.71
N LEU A 40 11.53 -7.28 -4.75
CA LEU A 40 10.58 -6.72 -3.80
C LEU A 40 9.11 -6.87 -4.24
N ILE A 41 8.82 -7.44 -5.42
CA ILE A 41 7.45 -7.57 -5.94
C ILE A 41 6.53 -8.26 -4.94
N ARG A 42 6.97 -9.37 -4.34
CA ARG A 42 6.17 -10.10 -3.33
C ARG A 42 5.90 -9.26 -2.08
N TYR A 43 6.88 -8.48 -1.64
CA TYR A 43 6.70 -7.58 -0.50
C TYR A 43 5.63 -6.53 -0.81
N TYR A 44 5.70 -5.90 -1.98
CA TYR A 44 4.70 -4.89 -2.38
C TYR A 44 3.30 -5.47 -2.48
N LEU A 45 3.17 -6.67 -3.08
CA LEU A 45 1.90 -7.38 -3.16
C LEU A 45 1.32 -7.65 -1.77
N TYR A 46 2.09 -8.30 -0.89
CA TYR A 46 1.63 -8.62 0.46
C TYR A 46 1.34 -7.38 1.31
N PHE A 47 2.15 -6.32 1.19
CA PHE A 47 1.85 -5.05 1.85
C PHE A 47 0.47 -4.55 1.43
N GLN A 48 0.20 -4.49 0.13
CA GLN A 48 -1.08 -3.98 -0.39
C GLN A 48 -2.25 -4.86 0.04
N THR A 49 -2.14 -6.18 -0.11
CA THR A 49 -3.18 -7.14 0.28
C THR A 49 -3.50 -7.05 1.76
N TYR A 50 -2.49 -6.92 2.63
CA TYR A 50 -2.70 -6.84 4.08
C TYR A 50 -3.62 -5.69 4.47
N TYR A 51 -3.38 -4.49 3.95
CA TYR A 51 -4.22 -3.31 4.25
C TYR A 51 -5.58 -3.31 3.53
N GLN A 52 -5.72 -4.07 2.44
CA GLN A 52 -7.01 -4.30 1.80
C GLN A 52 -7.89 -5.26 2.61
N GLU A 53 -7.31 -6.34 3.14
CA GLU A 53 -8.03 -7.37 3.92
C GLU A 53 -8.27 -6.97 5.38
N ASN A 54 -7.45 -6.07 5.93
CA ASN A 54 -7.58 -5.58 7.30
C ASN A 54 -7.88 -4.08 7.30
N PRO A 55 -9.09 -3.64 6.87
CA PRO A 55 -9.44 -2.24 6.72
C PRO A 55 -9.74 -1.60 8.09
N GLN A 56 -8.73 -1.50 8.96
CA GLN A 56 -8.77 -0.64 10.12
C GLN A 56 -8.12 0.70 9.74
N ASN A 57 -8.95 1.67 9.36
CA ASN A 57 -8.50 2.93 8.76
C ASN A 57 -8.41 4.12 9.75
N ASP A 58 -8.61 3.89 11.04
CA ASP A 58 -8.45 4.93 12.06
C ASP A 58 -6.97 5.20 12.37
N TRP A 59 -6.10 4.22 12.16
CA TRP A 59 -4.65 4.34 12.32
C TRP A 59 -3.94 3.26 11.47
N GLN A 60 -2.73 3.54 10.99
CA GLN A 60 -1.92 2.59 10.21
C GLN A 60 -0.78 2.04 11.08
N MET A 61 -0.82 0.76 11.45
CA MET A 61 0.35 0.07 11.99
C MET A 61 1.29 -0.31 10.86
N LEU A 62 2.57 0.04 10.92
CA LEU A 62 3.58 -0.41 9.96
C LEU A 62 4.38 -1.58 10.54
N TYR A 63 4.62 -2.59 9.72
CA TYR A 63 5.42 -3.75 10.10
C TYR A 63 6.66 -3.88 9.19
N PRO A 64 7.70 -4.61 9.62
CA PRO A 64 8.83 -4.93 8.76
C PRO A 64 8.39 -5.76 7.53
N PRO A 65 9.10 -5.71 6.40
CA PRO A 65 8.76 -6.49 5.19
C PRO A 65 8.54 -7.98 5.44
N ALA A 66 9.36 -8.59 6.31
CA ALA A 66 9.25 -10.00 6.67
C ALA A 66 7.91 -10.37 7.34
N PHE A 67 7.27 -9.42 8.03
CA PHE A 67 5.97 -9.65 8.66
C PHE A 67 4.89 -9.96 7.62
N TYR A 68 4.78 -9.14 6.58
CA TYR A 68 3.73 -9.32 5.57
C TYR A 68 3.87 -10.66 4.86
N GLN A 69 5.10 -11.08 4.56
CA GLN A 69 5.37 -12.40 4.02
C GLN A 69 4.94 -13.53 4.99
N GLN A 70 5.32 -13.44 6.27
CA GLN A 70 4.94 -14.44 7.27
C GLN A 70 3.44 -14.49 7.53
N TYR A 71 2.74 -13.35 7.47
CA TYR A 71 1.30 -13.27 7.64
C TYR A 71 0.60 -14.15 6.58
N PHE A 72 0.93 -13.97 5.30
CA PHE A 72 0.30 -14.76 4.24
C PHE A 72 0.78 -16.22 4.21
N LEU A 73 2.05 -16.51 4.51
CA LEU A 73 2.51 -17.90 4.61
C LEU A 73 1.80 -18.72 5.69
N LYS A 74 1.36 -18.07 6.78
CA LYS A 74 0.64 -18.74 7.89
C LYS A 74 -0.86 -18.80 7.68
N ASN A 75 -1.43 -17.81 7.00
CA ASN A 75 -2.87 -17.66 6.84
C ASN A 75 -3.40 -18.24 5.51
N MET A 76 -2.54 -18.46 4.51
CA MET A 76 -2.88 -19.18 3.28
C MET A 76 -2.62 -20.68 3.49
N VAL A 77 -3.55 -21.35 4.18
CA VAL A 77 -3.67 -22.82 4.10
C VAL A 77 -4.38 -23.11 2.79
N GLU A 78 -3.70 -23.82 1.86
CA GLU A 78 -4.31 -24.33 0.62
C GLU A 78 -5.50 -25.26 0.88
#